data_AF-T0PQS7-F1
#
_entry.id   AF-T0PQS7-F1
#
_cell.length_a   1.000
_cell.length_b   1.000
_cell.length_c   1.000
_cell.angle_alpha   90.00
_cell.angle_beta   90.00
_cell.angle_gamma   90.00
#
_symmetry.space_group_name_H-M   'P 1'
#
loop_
_entity.id
_entity.type
_entity.pdbx_description
1 polymer ?
#
loop_
_entity_poly.entity_id
_entity_poly.type
_entity_poly.pdbx_seq_one_letter_code
_entity_poly.pdbx_strand_id
1 'polypeptide(L)'
;MVDFSVSLLNKMLGEGVKSKIFICGKEYKKFDIDTKEQFHGFMEFLLTHKSEGEGNFVDFIHGNLNNINRRSYIAIVTPDINGENKNEFIDLKSKGYDINIFYYSQSVGVMEDINTLCEAGVKCYSILELLKDSPQ
;
A
#
# COMPACT_ATOMS: atom_id res chain seq x y z
N MET A 1 9.21 5.11 -3.44
CA MET A 1 7.81 4.64 -3.29
C MET A 1 7.13 4.42 -4.62
N VAL A 2 7.06 5.42 -5.50
CA VAL A 2 6.51 5.29 -6.86
C VAL A 2 7.10 4.08 -7.59
N ASP A 3 8.43 3.98 -7.67
CA ASP A 3 9.11 2.89 -8.38
C ASP A 3 8.76 1.51 -7.81
N PHE A 4 8.71 1.39 -6.48
CA PHE A 4 8.33 0.15 -5.80
C PHE A 4 6.89 -0.22 -6.10
N SER A 5 5.94 0.73 -5.98
CA SER A 5 4.52 0.50 -6.25
C SER A 5 4.29 0.09 -7.72
N VAL A 6 4.95 0.76 -8.65
CA VAL A 6 4.90 0.44 -10.09
C VAL A 6 5.47 -0.95 -10.36
N SER A 7 6.61 -1.29 -9.75
CA SER A 7 7.25 -2.61 -9.91
C SER A 7 6.40 -3.74 -9.34
N LEU A 8 5.85 -3.55 -8.13
CA LEU A 8 4.95 -4.50 -7.49
C LEU A 8 3.72 -4.76 -8.36
N LEU A 9 3.08 -3.69 -8.83
CA LEU A 9 1.90 -3.77 -9.67
C LEU A 9 2.19 -4.41 -11.03
N ASN A 10 3.32 -4.08 -11.66
CA ASN A 10 3.72 -4.70 -12.93
C ASN A 10 3.92 -6.21 -12.78
N LYS A 11 4.51 -6.64 -11.66
CA LYS A 11 4.65 -8.06 -11.33
C LYS A 11 3.29 -8.74 -11.16
N MET A 12 2.40 -8.13 -10.38
CA MET A 12 1.02 -8.62 -10.18
C MET A 12 0.27 -8.75 -11.51
N LEU A 13 0.36 -7.74 -12.38
CA LEU A 13 -0.25 -7.77 -13.71
C LEU A 13 0.33 -8.88 -14.59
N GLY A 14 1.66 -9.09 -14.54
CA GLY A 14 2.35 -10.17 -15.24
C GLY A 14 1.91 -11.57 -14.78
N GLU A 15 1.50 -11.70 -13.52
CA GLU A 15 0.94 -12.93 -12.93
C GLU A 15 -0.59 -13.05 -13.15
N GLY A 16 -1.21 -12.12 -13.88
CA GLY A 16 -2.64 -12.15 -14.19
C GLY A 16 -3.55 -11.63 -13.07
N VAL A 17 -3.00 -10.94 -12.07
CA VAL A 17 -3.74 -10.40 -10.94
C VAL A 17 -4.42 -9.08 -11.34
N LYS A 18 -5.76 -9.07 -11.29
CA LYS A 18 -6.55 -7.84 -11.46
C LYS A 18 -6.46 -6.99 -10.19
N SER A 19 -6.03 -5.75 -10.36
CA SER A 19 -5.69 -4.87 -9.25
C SER A 19 -6.58 -3.64 -9.23
N LYS A 20 -7.09 -3.29 -8.05
CA LYS A 20 -7.79 -2.03 -7.81
C LYS A 20 -6.88 -1.15 -6.96
N ILE A 21 -6.42 -0.04 -7.53
CA ILE A 21 -5.46 0.87 -6.89
C ILE A 21 -6.20 2.09 -6.40
N PHE A 22 -5.93 2.46 -5.15
CA PHE A 22 -6.43 3.67 -4.52
C PHE A 22 -5.21 4.51 -4.12
N ILE A 23 -5.23 5.80 -4.47
CA ILE A 23 -4.13 6.72 -4.16
C ILE A 23 -4.63 7.82 -3.23
N CYS A 24 -3.99 7.91 -2.07
CA CYS A 24 -4.20 8.99 -1.11
C CYS A 24 -3.33 10.20 -1.51
N GLY A 25 -3.81 10.99 -2.47
CA GLY A 25 -3.19 12.25 -2.91
C GLY A 25 -4.03 13.48 -2.52
N LYS A 26 -3.59 14.67 -2.93
CA LYS A 26 -4.40 15.90 -2.87
C LYS A 26 -5.81 15.73 -3.49
N GLU A 27 -5.88 14.98 -4.58
CA GLU A 27 -7.13 14.41 -5.08
C GLU A 27 -7.12 12.90 -4.88
N TYR A 28 -8.22 12.37 -4.33
CA TYR A 28 -8.47 10.93 -4.34
C TYR A 28 -8.56 10.43 -5.78
N LYS A 29 -7.79 9.38 -6.10
CA LYS A 29 -7.87 8.68 -7.39
C LYS A 29 -7.98 7.18 -7.20
N LYS A 30 -8.75 6.57 -8.09
CA LYS A 30 -8.93 5.13 -8.19
C LYS A 30 -8.61 4.68 -9.60
N PHE A 31 -7.87 3.58 -9.72
CA PHE A 31 -7.59 2.89 -10.98
C PHE A 31 -8.03 1.42 -10.86
N ASP A 32 -8.69 0.90 -11.88
CA ASP A 32 -8.90 -0.53 -12.06
C ASP A 32 -7.92 -0.98 -13.15
N ILE A 33 -7.03 -1.91 -12.82
CA ILE A 33 -5.89 -2.32 -13.66
C ILE A 33 -5.94 -3.84 -13.87
N ASP A 34 -6.31 -4.22 -15.08
CA ASP A 34 -6.28 -5.56 -15.63
C ASP A 34 -5.63 -5.66 -17.02
N THR A 35 -5.17 -4.53 -17.61
CA THR A 35 -4.41 -4.51 -18.87
C THR A 35 -3.14 -3.66 -18.78
N LYS A 36 -2.24 -3.85 -19.76
CA LYS A 36 -1.01 -3.04 -19.88
C LYS A 36 -1.30 -1.58 -20.20
N GLU A 37 -2.34 -1.29 -20.98
CA GLU A 37 -2.74 0.08 -21.33
C GLU A 37 -3.19 0.85 -20.09
N GLN A 38 -4.00 0.24 -19.21
CA GLN A 38 -4.42 0.85 -17.95
C GLN A 38 -3.24 1.07 -17.00
N PHE A 39 -2.30 0.11 -16.97
CA PHE A 39 -1.07 0.24 -16.20
C PHE A 39 -0.20 1.42 -16.68
N HIS A 40 -0.05 1.61 -17.99
CA HIS A 40 0.65 2.77 -18.53
C HIS A 40 -0.04 4.09 -18.15
N GLY A 41 -1.37 4.16 -18.21
CA GLY A 41 -2.12 5.34 -17.75
C GLY A 41 -1.92 5.64 -16.26
N PHE A 42 -1.84 4.60 -15.43
CA PHE A 42 -1.48 4.75 -14.01
C PHE A 42 -0.04 5.26 -13.82
N MET A 43 0.92 4.74 -14.58
CA MET A 43 2.31 5.24 -14.53
C MET A 43 2.40 6.71 -14.93
N GLU A 44 1.74 7.10 -16.02
CA GLU A 44 1.70 8.49 -16.46
C GLU A 44 1.13 9.40 -15.36
N PHE A 45 0.03 8.98 -14.73
CA PHE A 45 -0.53 9.69 -13.59
C PHE A 45 0.49 9.91 -12.46
N LEU A 46 1.22 8.86 -12.06
CA LEU A 46 2.23 8.95 -10.99
C LEU A 46 3.41 9.85 -11.37
N LEU A 47 3.84 9.86 -12.63
CA LEU A 47 4.91 10.73 -13.11
C LEU A 47 4.51 12.21 -13.08
N THR A 48 3.24 12.51 -13.38
CA THR A 48 2.71 13.88 -13.37
C THR A 48 2.46 14.39 -11.95
N HIS A 49 1.88 13.58 -11.06
CA HIS A 49 1.42 14.01 -9.73
C HIS A 49 2.37 13.66 -8.57
N LYS A 50 3.40 12.84 -8.83
CA LYS A 50 4.44 12.42 -7.87
C LYS A 50 3.84 11.93 -6.54
N SER A 51 4.26 12.52 -5.41
CA SER A 51 3.87 12.13 -4.04
C SER A 51 3.28 13.31 -3.26
N GLU A 52 2.44 14.14 -3.89
CA GLU A 52 1.80 15.29 -3.24
C GLU A 52 0.54 14.88 -2.46
N GLY A 53 0.74 14.05 -1.42
CA GLY A 53 -0.32 13.62 -0.53
C GLY A 53 -0.48 14.54 0.68
N GLU A 54 -1.66 15.14 0.84
CA GLU A 54 -2.04 15.94 2.03
C GLU A 54 -3.23 15.32 2.80
N GLY A 55 -3.75 14.17 2.35
CA GLY A 55 -4.94 13.54 2.91
C GLY A 55 -4.69 12.75 4.20
N ASN A 56 -5.69 12.70 5.09
CA ASN A 56 -5.69 11.80 6.24
C ASN A 56 -5.84 10.34 5.74
N PHE A 57 -4.92 9.48 6.16
CA PHE A 57 -4.83 8.11 5.67
C PHE A 57 -5.92 7.20 6.23
N VAL A 58 -6.37 7.42 7.47
CA VAL A 58 -7.47 6.67 8.10
C VAL A 58 -8.79 6.98 7.42
N ASP A 59 -9.09 8.26 7.20
CA ASP A 59 -10.28 8.69 6.46
C ASP A 59 -10.29 8.09 5.04
N PHE A 60 -9.12 8.05 4.40
CA PHE A 60 -8.96 7.42 3.10
C PHE A 60 -9.26 5.91 3.14
N ILE A 61 -8.78 5.17 4.14
CA ILE A 61 -9.09 3.75 4.31
C ILE A 61 -10.60 3.55 4.48
N HIS A 62 -11.23 4.30 5.40
CA HIS A 62 -12.66 4.21 5.67
C HIS A 62 -13.53 4.53 4.45
N GLY A 63 -13.17 5.55 3.67
CA GLY A 63 -13.88 5.90 2.44
C GLY A 63 -13.81 4.81 1.36
N ASN A 64 -12.80 3.94 1.42
CA ASN A 64 -12.55 2.93 0.38
C ASN A 64 -12.85 1.49 0.81
N LEU A 65 -12.95 1.21 2.11
CA LEU A 65 -13.16 -0.13 2.66
C LEU A 65 -14.39 -0.84 2.10
N ASN A 66 -15.50 -0.13 1.91
CA ASN A 66 -16.73 -0.69 1.34
C ASN A 66 -16.58 -1.12 -0.14
N ASN A 67 -15.54 -0.64 -0.82
CA ASN A 67 -15.22 -1.00 -2.21
C ASN A 67 -14.27 -2.21 -2.32
N ILE A 68 -13.84 -2.77 -1.19
CA ILE A 68 -12.87 -3.85 -1.10
C ILE A 68 -13.55 -5.09 -0.50
N ASN A 69 -13.49 -6.20 -1.23
CA ASN A 69 -13.99 -7.47 -0.74
C ASN A 69 -13.09 -7.96 0.41
N ARG A 70 -13.67 -8.41 1.52
CA ARG A 70 -12.92 -8.91 2.70
C ARG A 70 -11.98 -10.08 2.40
N ARG A 71 -12.24 -10.85 1.33
CA ARG A 71 -11.37 -11.94 0.87
C ARG A 71 -10.26 -11.49 -0.07
N SER A 72 -10.25 -10.22 -0.48
CA SER A 72 -9.18 -9.67 -1.32
C SER A 72 -7.92 -9.50 -0.48
N TYR A 73 -6.79 -9.83 -1.11
CA TYR A 73 -5.48 -9.43 -0.62
C TYR A 73 -5.34 -7.90 -0.72
N ILE A 74 -4.97 -7.24 0.37
CA ILE A 74 -4.76 -5.79 0.43
C ILE A 74 -3.28 -5.51 0.64
N ALA A 75 -2.64 -4.89 -0.35
CA ALA A 75 -1.31 -4.31 -0.22
C ALA A 75 -1.42 -2.82 0.14
N ILE A 76 -0.82 -2.43 1.26
CA ILE A 76 -0.71 -1.03 1.69
C ILE A 76 0.75 -0.61 1.52
N VAL A 77 1.01 0.40 0.69
CA VAL A 77 2.36 0.96 0.50
C VAL A 77 2.41 2.36 1.12
N THR A 78 3.23 2.54 2.15
CA THR A 78 3.30 3.79 2.92
C THR A 78 4.76 4.18 3.21
N PRO A 79 5.11 5.48 3.24
CA PRO A 79 6.48 5.87 3.58
C PRO A 79 6.79 5.59 5.05
N ASP A 80 5.79 5.75 5.91
CA ASP A 80 5.93 5.72 7.36
C ASP A 80 4.72 5.08 8.06
N ILE A 81 4.89 4.71 9.33
CA ILE A 81 3.82 4.22 10.19
C ILE A 81 3.82 5.03 11.48
N ASN A 82 2.65 5.50 11.87
CA ASN A 82 2.43 6.18 13.14
C ASN A 82 1.36 5.45 13.95
N GLY A 83 1.15 5.86 15.20
CA GLY A 83 0.18 5.23 16.10
C GLY A 83 -1.26 5.23 15.59
N GLU A 84 -1.67 6.26 14.84
CA GLU A 84 -3.01 6.36 14.25
C GLU A 84 -3.22 5.28 13.16
N ASN A 85 -2.33 5.25 12.16
CA ASN A 85 -2.39 4.28 11.07
C ASN A 85 -2.19 2.84 11.57
N LYS A 86 -1.32 2.64 12.57
CA LYS A 86 -1.13 1.34 13.22
C LYS A 86 -2.45 0.79 13.75
N ASN A 87 -3.18 1.58 14.54
CA ASN A 87 -4.42 1.13 15.16
C ASN A 87 -5.47 0.79 14.09
N GLU A 88 -5.53 1.58 13.01
CA GLU A 88 -6.39 1.29 11.87
C GLU A 88 -6.03 -0.04 11.20
N PHE A 89 -4.74 -0.34 11.00
CA PHE A 89 -4.32 -1.61 10.41
C PHE A 89 -4.68 -2.82 11.29
N ILE A 90 -4.52 -2.70 12.62
CA ILE A 90 -4.94 -3.75 13.56
C ILE A 90 -6.45 -3.96 13.47
N ASP A 91 -7.22 -2.88 13.40
CA ASP A 91 -8.67 -2.96 13.27
C ASP A 91 -9.09 -3.63 11.95
N LEU A 92 -8.48 -3.28 10.81
CA LEU A 92 -8.66 -3.95 9.53
C LEU A 92 -8.40 -5.46 9.62
N LYS A 93 -7.30 -5.85 10.27
CA LYS A 93 -6.95 -7.25 10.47
C LYS A 93 -8.01 -7.97 11.31
N SER A 94 -8.47 -7.33 12.40
CA SER A 94 -9.52 -7.88 13.27
C SER A 94 -10.87 -8.08 12.55
N LYS A 95 -11.16 -7.22 11.56
CA LYS A 95 -12.34 -7.31 10.68
C LYS A 95 -12.21 -8.41 9.60
N GLY A 96 -11.07 -9.10 9.54
CA GLY A 96 -10.83 -10.25 8.67
C GLY A 96 -10.22 -9.91 7.30
N TYR A 97 -9.70 -8.70 7.11
CA TYR A 97 -8.98 -8.35 5.89
C TYR A 97 -7.57 -8.96 5.88
N ASP A 98 -7.12 -9.46 4.71
CA ASP A 98 -5.75 -9.92 4.51
C ASP A 98 -4.83 -8.76 4.12
N ILE A 99 -4.36 -8.04 5.13
CA ILE A 99 -3.53 -6.83 4.95
C ILE A 99 -2.03 -7.13 5.01
N ASN A 100 -1.31 -6.56 4.05
CA ASN A 100 0.13 -6.66 3.89
C ASN A 100 0.69 -5.25 3.70
N ILE A 101 1.59 -4.83 4.59
CA ILE A 101 2.11 -3.47 4.65
C ILE A 101 3.54 -3.45 4.12
N PHE A 102 3.80 -2.61 3.13
CA PHE A 102 5.12 -2.30 2.61
C PHE A 102 5.49 -0.90 3.07
N TYR A 103 6.54 -0.78 3.89
CA TYR A 103 6.95 0.47 4.52
C TYR A 103 8.40 0.83 4.17
N TYR A 104 8.72 2.13 4.16
CA TYR A 104 10.08 2.60 3.81
C TYR A 104 10.91 3.03 5.03
N SER A 105 10.28 3.59 6.07
CA SER A 105 10.96 4.15 7.23
C SER A 105 11.75 3.13 8.06
N GLN A 106 12.85 3.57 8.68
CA GLN A 106 13.68 2.79 9.61
C GLN A 106 13.81 3.44 11.00
N SER A 107 12.94 4.40 11.32
CA SER A 107 13.01 5.05 12.63
C SER A 107 12.69 4.06 13.76
N VAL A 108 13.28 4.26 14.95
CA VAL A 108 13.09 3.34 16.09
C VAL A 108 11.62 3.24 16.49
N GLY A 109 10.90 4.37 16.53
CA GLY A 109 9.47 4.38 16.86
C GLY A 109 8.63 3.59 15.86
N VAL A 110 8.99 3.62 14.58
CA VAL A 110 8.32 2.81 13.54
C VAL A 110 8.56 1.33 13.77
N MET A 111 9.76 0.92 14.20
CA MET A 111 10.04 -0.49 14.46
C MET A 111 9.21 -1.04 15.63
N GLU A 112 8.95 -0.24 16.67
CA GLU A 112 8.04 -0.62 17.76
C GLU A 112 6.60 -0.80 17.26
N ASP A 113 6.13 0.12 16.41
CA ASP A 113 4.81 0.03 15.79
C ASP A 113 4.71 -1.19 14.84
N ILE A 114 5.76 -1.50 14.08
CA ILE A 114 5.85 -2.68 13.21
C ILE A 114 5.79 -3.97 14.03
N ASN A 115 6.52 -4.06 15.15
CA ASN A 115 6.47 -5.24 16.01
C ASN A 115 5.05 -5.47 16.54
N THR A 116 4.37 -4.40 16.96
CA THR A 116 2.97 -4.46 17.41
C THR A 116 2.04 -4.97 16.29
N LEU A 117 2.24 -4.51 15.05
CA LEU A 117 1.47 -4.97 13.90
C LEU A 117 1.70 -6.46 13.61
N CYS A 118 2.95 -6.90 13.64
CA CYS A 118 3.33 -8.30 13.44
C CYS A 118 2.72 -9.21 14.52
N GLU A 119 2.74 -8.79 15.79
CA GLU A 119 2.08 -9.51 16.90
C GLU A 119 0.57 -9.63 16.71
N ALA A 120 -0.07 -8.61 16.11
CA ALA A 120 -1.48 -8.64 15.73
C ALA A 120 -1.76 -9.48 14.46
N GLY A 121 -0.73 -10.10 13.86
CA GLY A 121 -0.84 -10.95 12.68
C GLY A 121 -0.92 -10.19 11.35
N VAL A 122 -0.53 -8.92 11.34
CA VAL A 122 -0.34 -8.12 10.12
C VAL A 122 1.03 -8.43 9.53
N LYS A 123 1.10 -8.65 8.21
CA LYS A 123 2.38 -8.88 7.54
C LYS A 123 3.00 -7.54 7.16
N CYS A 124 4.22 -7.29 7.63
CA CYS A 124 4.96 -6.06 7.35
C CYS A 124 6.26 -6.38 6.61
N TYR A 125 6.57 -5.58 5.60
CA TYR A 125 7.73 -5.74 4.72
C TYR A 125 8.45 -4.40 4.56
N SER A 126 9.74 -4.38 4.91
CA SER A 126 10.57 -3.21 4.67
C SER A 126 10.94 -3.14 3.18
N ILE A 127 10.55 -2.06 2.50
CA ILE A 127 10.93 -1.80 1.11
C ILE A 127 12.45 -1.70 0.99
N LEU A 128 13.13 -1.13 1.98
CA LEU A 128 14.59 -1.01 1.97
C LEU A 128 15.29 -2.37 2.03
N GLU A 129 14.74 -3.33 2.76
CA GLU A 129 15.29 -4.69 2.80
C GLU A 129 15.02 -5.43 1.49
N LEU A 130 13.80 -5.33 0.96
CA LEU A 130 13.43 -5.94 -0.33
C LEU A 130 14.30 -5.46 -1.50
N LEU A 131 14.71 -4.19 -1.48
CA LEU A 131 15.59 -3.63 -2.52
C LEU A 131 17.06 -4.07 -2.38
N LYS A 132 17.51 -4.44 -1.18
CA LYS A 132 18.87 -4.97 -0.97
C LYS A 132 19.02 -6.40 -1.48
N ASP A 133 17.94 -7.17 -1.44
CA ASP A 133 17.93 -8.57 -1.86
C ASP A 133 17.69 -8.77 -3.38
N SER A 134 17.55 -7.68 -4.13
CA SER A 134 17.40 -7.73 -5.60
C SER A 134 18.78 -7.73 -6.27
N PRO A 135 19.18 -8.78 -7.04
CA PRO A 135 20.43 -8.75 -7.79
C PRO A 135 20.38 -7.61 -8.82
N GLN A 136 21.43 -6.79 -8.83
CA GLN A 136 21.64 -5.69 -9.79
C GLN A 136 21.85 -6.20 -11.21
#